data_AF-A0A1F7Q0Q0-F1
#
_entry.id   AF-A0A1F7Q0Q0-F1
#
_cell.length_a   1.000
_cell.length_b   1.000
_cell.length_c   1.000
_cell.angle_alpha   90.00
_cell.angle_beta   90.00
_cell.angle_gamma   90.00
#
_symmetry.space_group_name_H-M   'P 1'
#
loop_
_entity.id
_entity.type
_entity.pdbx_description
1 polymer ?
#
loop_
_entity_poly.entity_id
_entity_poly.type
_entity_poly.pdbx_seq_one_letter_code
_entity_poly.pdbx_strand_id
1 'polypeptide(L)'
;MLVVTTCATALGSSPARPQDPEAGRAVFAAKQCARCHAPRGEPGVGPALEEIRRPQGQMELAGRLWNHLPSMFTATIGTGAAWPEIGAAEMADLMAYLGADGARDPAPDLFKGQVTLLKKGCLKCHSLRREGGPIRPDLAERRADYESGAAWAATMWTHTPRMAAMAVRRGIAYPRFAGDEMANLIGLLRSASATAPRGAAPGR
;
A
#
# COMPACT_ATOMS: atom_id res chain seq x y z
N MET A 1 -45.14 -34.01 6.41
CA MET A 1 -44.00 -33.22 6.93
C MET A 1 -42.78 -33.57 6.11
N LEU A 2 -42.31 -32.68 5.24
CA LEU A 2 -41.00 -32.78 4.58
C LEU A 2 -40.17 -31.61 5.07
N VAL A 3 -39.11 -31.89 5.82
CA VAL A 3 -38.15 -30.87 6.26
C VAL A 3 -37.05 -30.83 5.21
N VAL A 4 -37.01 -29.74 4.44
CA VAL A 4 -35.95 -29.47 3.47
C VAL A 4 -34.83 -28.75 4.22
N THR A 5 -33.76 -29.48 4.53
CA THR A 5 -32.56 -28.91 5.14
C THR A 5 -31.67 -28.34 4.04
N THR A 6 -31.69 -27.02 3.86
CA THR A 6 -30.73 -26.31 3.01
C THR A 6 -29.37 -26.24 3.71
N CYS A 7 -28.37 -26.96 3.18
CA CYS A 7 -26.97 -26.74 3.52
C CYS A 7 -26.52 -25.37 2.98
N ALA A 8 -26.25 -24.43 3.88
CA ALA A 8 -25.55 -23.20 3.55
C ALA A 8 -24.07 -23.51 3.32
N THR A 9 -23.62 -23.45 2.07
CA THR A 9 -22.19 -23.47 1.74
C THR A 9 -21.55 -22.18 2.21
N ALA A 10 -20.71 -22.25 3.24
CA ALA A 10 -19.83 -21.15 3.60
C ALA A 10 -18.83 -20.91 2.45
N LEU A 11 -18.86 -19.71 1.88
CA LEU A 11 -17.83 -19.24 0.95
C LEU A 11 -16.54 -19.03 1.75
N GLY A 12 -15.65 -20.02 1.75
CA GLY A 12 -14.30 -19.88 2.26
C GLY A 12 -13.50 -18.91 1.40
N SER A 13 -12.71 -18.04 2.04
CA SER A 13 -11.73 -17.19 1.39
C SER A 13 -10.79 -18.04 0.53
N SER A 14 -10.66 -17.74 -0.76
CA SER A 14 -9.67 -18.42 -1.61
C SER A 14 -8.27 -18.28 -0.97
N PRO A 15 -7.47 -19.36 -0.93
CA PRO A 15 -6.13 -19.29 -0.37
C PRO A 15 -5.31 -18.26 -1.16
N ALA A 16 -4.57 -17.42 -0.43
CA ALA A 16 -3.67 -16.46 -1.05
C ALA A 16 -2.67 -17.21 -1.95
N ARG A 17 -2.52 -16.75 -3.20
CA ARG A 17 -1.52 -17.31 -4.13
C ARG A 17 -0.12 -17.16 -3.50
N PRO A 18 0.72 -18.20 -3.52
CA PRO A 18 2.12 -18.08 -3.12
C PRO A 18 2.83 -16.99 -3.93
N GLN A 19 3.65 -16.20 -3.25
CA GLN A 19 4.48 -15.18 -3.90
C GLN A 19 5.68 -15.84 -4.58
N ASP A 20 6.01 -15.39 -5.80
CA ASP A 20 7.08 -15.94 -6.62
C ASP A 20 8.18 -14.87 -6.86
N PRO A 21 9.35 -15.01 -6.22
CA PRO A 21 10.47 -14.09 -6.41
C PRO A 21 11.01 -14.03 -7.85
N GLU A 22 10.91 -15.10 -8.65
CA GLU A 22 11.37 -15.07 -10.04
C GLU A 22 10.37 -14.31 -10.92
N ALA A 23 9.06 -14.51 -10.71
CA ALA A 23 8.05 -13.64 -11.30
C ALA A 23 8.25 -12.17 -10.87
N GLY A 24 8.64 -11.92 -9.62
CA GLY A 24 8.96 -10.60 -9.12
C GLY A 24 10.17 -9.96 -9.78
N ARG A 25 11.21 -10.76 -10.06
CA ARG A 25 12.36 -10.33 -10.87
C ARG A 25 11.94 -9.96 -12.29
N ALA A 26 11.04 -10.74 -12.90
CA ALA A 26 10.49 -10.43 -14.22
C ALA A 26 9.69 -9.11 -14.21
N VAL A 27 8.88 -8.86 -13.17
CA VAL A 27 8.20 -7.56 -12.96
C VAL A 27 9.22 -6.44 -12.83
N PHE A 28 10.27 -6.60 -12.01
CA PHE A 28 11.31 -5.58 -11.82
C PHE A 28 11.99 -5.19 -13.14
N ALA A 29 12.27 -6.16 -14.01
CA ALA A 29 12.83 -5.91 -15.34
C ALA A 29 11.79 -5.28 -16.29
N ALA A 30 10.59 -5.85 -16.38
CA ALA A 30 9.54 -5.41 -17.31
C ALA A 30 9.06 -3.98 -17.02
N LYS A 31 8.93 -3.61 -15.74
CA LYS A 31 8.56 -2.25 -15.30
C LYS A 31 9.77 -1.30 -15.25
N GLN A 32 10.93 -1.72 -15.75
CA GLN A 32 12.15 -0.93 -15.90
C GLN A 32 12.76 -0.40 -14.59
N CYS A 33 12.48 -1.05 -13.46
CA CYS A 33 13.01 -0.66 -12.15
C CYS A 33 14.55 -0.64 -12.13
N ALA A 34 15.17 -1.58 -12.86
CA ALA A 34 16.62 -1.72 -12.99
C ALA A 34 17.32 -0.49 -13.60
N ARG A 35 16.61 0.38 -14.32
CA ARG A 35 17.19 1.60 -14.90
C ARG A 35 17.69 2.59 -13.84
N CYS A 36 17.04 2.59 -12.67
CA CYS A 36 17.41 3.47 -11.56
C CYS A 36 18.02 2.68 -10.41
N HIS A 37 17.50 1.48 -10.14
CA HIS A 37 17.95 0.59 -9.08
C HIS A 37 18.88 -0.49 -9.64
N ALA A 38 20.02 -0.05 -10.18
CA ALA A 38 21.04 -0.93 -10.73
C ALA A 38 21.82 -1.66 -9.61
N PRO A 39 22.49 -2.78 -9.92
CA PRO A 39 23.46 -3.38 -9.01
C PRO A 39 24.52 -2.39 -8.52
N ARG A 40 25.06 -2.62 -7.33
CA ARG A 40 26.11 -1.76 -6.77
C ARG A 40 27.30 -1.63 -7.71
N GLY A 41 27.66 -0.39 -8.04
CA GLY A 41 28.77 -0.07 -8.94
C GLY A 41 28.35 0.12 -10.40
N GLU A 42 27.09 -0.18 -10.74
CA GLU A 42 26.51 0.15 -12.04
C GLU A 42 25.85 1.55 -12.02
N PRO A 43 25.74 2.23 -13.17
CA PRO A 43 25.10 3.54 -13.25
C PRO A 43 23.61 3.44 -12.92
N GLY A 44 23.17 4.16 -11.89
CA GLY A 44 21.78 4.29 -11.48
C GLY A 44 21.59 5.51 -10.57
N VAL A 45 20.45 6.18 -10.70
CA VAL A 45 20.13 7.38 -9.90
C VAL A 45 19.40 7.05 -8.59
N GLY A 46 18.96 5.79 -8.43
CA GLY A 46 18.31 5.30 -7.22
C GLY A 46 19.27 4.52 -6.31
N PRO A 47 18.80 4.15 -5.10
CA PRO A 47 19.52 3.19 -4.26
C PRO A 47 19.82 1.90 -5.03
N ALA A 48 21.00 1.33 -4.80
CA ALA A 48 21.42 0.10 -5.45
C ALA A 48 20.43 -1.05 -5.15
N LEU A 49 20.32 -2.00 -6.08
CA LEU A 49 19.41 -3.14 -5.94
C LEU A 49 19.63 -3.88 -4.62
N GLU A 50 20.89 -4.10 -4.21
CA GLU A 50 21.25 -4.80 -2.98
C GLU A 50 20.81 -4.02 -1.72
N GLU A 51 20.64 -2.70 -1.82
CA GLU A 51 20.13 -1.91 -0.70
C GLU A 51 18.62 -2.13 -0.55
N ILE A 52 17.86 -2.18 -1.63
CA ILE A 52 16.41 -2.37 -1.56
C ILE A 52 16.01 -3.84 -1.42
N ARG A 53 16.83 -4.77 -1.92
CA ARG A 53 16.63 -6.22 -1.86
C ARG A 53 17.25 -6.80 -0.59
N ARG A 54 16.51 -6.68 0.52
CA ARG A 54 16.95 -7.12 1.85
C ARG A 54 15.80 -7.75 2.64
N PRO A 55 16.09 -8.64 3.63
CA PRO A 55 15.07 -9.15 4.54
C PRO A 55 14.34 -8.01 5.24
N GLN A 56 13.03 -7.95 5.07
CA GLN A 56 12.16 -6.92 5.67
C GLN A 56 10.70 -7.40 5.72
N GLY A 57 9.85 -6.64 6.41
CA GLY A 57 8.40 -6.80 6.37
C GLY A 57 7.78 -6.20 5.09
N GLN A 58 6.61 -6.70 4.67
CA GLN A 58 5.88 -6.08 3.55
C GLN A 58 5.36 -4.68 3.89
N MET A 59 4.92 -4.44 5.12
CA MET A 59 4.48 -3.10 5.55
C MET A 59 5.65 -2.14 5.69
N GLU A 60 6.82 -2.64 6.11
CA GLU A 60 8.04 -1.85 6.13
C GLU A 60 8.44 -1.42 4.70
N LEU A 61 8.45 -2.36 3.75
CA LEU A 61 8.71 -2.06 2.35
C LEU A 61 7.64 -1.10 1.77
N ALA A 62 6.36 -1.30 2.09
CA ALA A 62 5.29 -0.41 1.64
C ALA A 62 5.47 1.02 2.18
N GLY A 63 5.94 1.18 3.42
CA GLY A 63 6.32 2.48 4.00
C GLY A 63 7.48 3.14 3.26
N ARG A 64 8.51 2.37 2.91
CA ARG A 64 9.65 2.86 2.11
C ARG A 64 9.23 3.24 0.70
N LEU A 65 8.38 2.44 0.06
CA LEU A 65 7.79 2.75 -1.25
C LEU A 65 6.99 4.03 -1.18
N TRP A 66 6.07 4.19 -0.22
CA TRP A 66 5.30 5.43 -0.01
C TRP A 66 6.21 6.65 0.07
N ASN A 67 7.31 6.55 0.81
CA ASN A 67 8.28 7.63 0.93
C ASN A 67 8.97 7.89 -0.43
N HIS A 68 9.37 6.86 -1.15
CA HIS A 68 10.20 7.01 -2.34
C HIS A 68 9.41 7.35 -3.62
N LEU A 69 8.15 6.92 -3.70
CA LEU A 69 7.25 7.02 -4.85
C LEU A 69 7.19 8.40 -5.51
N PRO A 70 7.08 9.54 -4.78
CA PRO A 70 7.07 10.86 -5.43
C PRO A 70 8.36 11.17 -6.20
N SER A 71 9.51 10.74 -5.67
CA SER A 71 10.82 10.92 -6.33
C SER A 71 10.97 9.98 -7.51
N MET A 72 10.56 8.72 -7.38
CA MET A 72 10.54 7.76 -8.49
C MET A 72 9.64 8.25 -9.63
N PHE A 73 8.45 8.76 -9.29
CA PHE A 73 7.50 9.30 -10.25
C PHE A 73 8.11 10.46 -11.03
N THR A 74 8.65 11.46 -10.33
CA THR A 74 9.31 12.63 -10.93
C THR A 74 10.47 12.23 -11.84
N ALA A 75 11.34 11.31 -11.39
CA ALA A 75 12.46 10.82 -12.20
C ALA A 75 11.99 10.09 -13.46
N THR A 76 10.93 9.28 -13.35
CA THR A 76 10.40 8.49 -14.48
C THR A 76 9.78 9.40 -15.54
N ILE A 77 8.81 10.22 -15.17
CA ILE A 77 8.12 11.11 -16.12
C ILE A 77 9.02 12.22 -16.63
N GLY A 78 10.04 12.64 -15.88
CA GLY A 78 11.05 13.59 -16.34
C GLY A 78 11.86 13.09 -17.55
N THR A 79 11.89 11.78 -17.79
CA THR A 79 12.52 11.16 -18.98
C THR A 79 11.54 10.96 -20.15
N GLY A 80 10.29 11.40 -20.02
CA GLY A 80 9.23 11.15 -21.00
C GLY A 80 8.66 9.73 -20.96
N ALA A 81 9.09 8.89 -20.02
CA ALA A 81 8.56 7.55 -19.84
C ALA A 81 7.18 7.57 -19.16
N ALA A 82 6.33 6.62 -19.54
CA ALA A 82 5.06 6.39 -18.85
C ALA A 82 5.30 5.78 -17.47
N TRP A 83 4.46 6.16 -16.50
CA TRP A 83 4.46 5.51 -15.19
C TRP A 83 3.88 4.09 -15.31
N PRO A 84 4.60 3.04 -14.91
CA PRO A 84 4.15 1.66 -15.11
C PRO A 84 2.96 1.33 -14.21
N GLU A 85 2.00 0.57 -14.73
CA GLU A 85 0.95 -0.04 -13.91
C GLU A 85 1.48 -1.30 -13.23
N ILE A 86 1.16 -1.49 -11.94
CA ILE A 86 1.53 -2.68 -11.16
C ILE A 86 0.30 -3.12 -10.37
N GLY A 87 -0.20 -4.33 -10.67
CA GLY A 87 -1.32 -4.94 -9.94
C GLY A 87 -0.90 -5.52 -8.59
N ALA A 88 -1.87 -5.87 -7.73
CA ALA A 88 -1.59 -6.45 -6.41
C ALA A 88 -0.80 -7.77 -6.48
N ALA A 89 -1.08 -8.62 -7.47
CA ALA A 89 -0.36 -9.87 -7.68
C ALA A 89 1.10 -9.63 -8.13
N GLU A 90 1.31 -8.75 -9.11
CA GLU A 90 2.66 -8.35 -9.56
C GLU A 90 3.44 -7.70 -8.41
N MET A 91 2.79 -6.84 -7.61
CA MET A 91 3.41 -6.18 -6.46
C MET A 91 3.79 -7.20 -5.39
N ALA A 92 2.98 -8.23 -5.15
CA ALA A 92 3.29 -9.29 -4.20
C ALA A 92 4.55 -10.06 -4.60
N ASP A 93 4.67 -10.42 -5.88
CA ASP A 93 5.86 -11.08 -6.41
C ASP A 93 7.08 -10.15 -6.37
N LEU A 94 6.91 -8.89 -6.76
CA LEU A 94 7.96 -7.86 -6.69
C LEU A 94 8.47 -7.66 -5.26
N MET A 95 7.58 -7.61 -4.27
CA MET A 95 7.95 -7.52 -2.86
C MET A 95 8.75 -8.75 -2.41
N ALA A 96 8.35 -9.94 -2.83
CA ALA A 96 9.09 -11.17 -2.53
C ALA A 96 10.49 -11.15 -3.17
N TYR A 97 10.61 -10.70 -4.41
CA TYR A 97 11.91 -10.50 -5.07
C TYR A 97 12.81 -9.53 -4.29
N LEU A 98 12.24 -8.45 -3.74
CA LEU A 98 12.92 -7.46 -2.91
C LEU A 98 13.16 -7.92 -1.45
N GLY A 99 12.83 -9.18 -1.13
CA GLY A 99 13.09 -9.78 0.18
C GLY A 99 12.08 -9.42 1.27
N ALA A 100 10.93 -8.83 0.90
CA ALA A 100 9.86 -8.54 1.83
C ALA A 100 8.95 -9.75 2.05
N ASP A 101 8.63 -10.01 3.32
CA ASP A 101 7.78 -11.12 3.76
C ASP A 101 6.78 -10.60 4.80
N GLY A 102 5.49 -10.85 4.58
CA GLY A 102 4.44 -10.44 5.52
C GLY A 102 4.53 -11.13 6.87
N ALA A 103 5.17 -12.31 6.95
CA ALA A 103 5.42 -12.99 8.22
C ALA A 103 6.42 -12.24 9.12
N ARG A 104 7.17 -11.27 8.57
CA ARG A 104 8.05 -10.38 9.34
C ARG A 104 7.37 -9.07 9.75
N ASP A 105 6.16 -8.80 9.29
CA ASP A 105 5.44 -7.61 9.72
C ASP A 105 5.07 -7.74 11.20
N PRO A 106 5.31 -6.70 12.01
CA PRO A 106 4.89 -6.70 13.40
C PRO A 106 3.36 -6.72 13.50
N ALA A 107 2.84 -7.32 14.56
CA ALA A 107 1.42 -7.19 14.88
C ALA A 107 1.06 -5.70 15.06
N PRO A 108 -0.01 -5.20 14.43
CA PRO A 108 -0.31 -3.78 14.48
C PRO A 108 -0.79 -3.34 15.86
N ASP A 109 -0.21 -2.26 16.37
CA ASP A 109 -0.67 -1.51 17.53
C ASP A 109 -1.65 -0.43 17.06
N LEU A 110 -2.95 -0.64 17.33
CA LEU A 110 -4.02 0.25 16.86
C LEU A 110 -3.95 1.65 17.50
N PHE A 111 -3.47 1.74 18.75
CA PHE A 111 -3.28 3.03 19.41
C PHE A 111 -2.18 3.83 18.72
N LYS A 112 -1.02 3.21 18.47
CA LYS A 112 0.04 3.82 17.66
C LYS A 112 -0.45 4.14 16.25
N GLY A 113 -1.31 3.32 15.67
CA GLY A 113 -1.94 3.57 14.37
C GLY A 113 -2.75 4.87 14.39
N GLN A 114 -3.56 5.08 15.43
CA GLN A 114 -4.34 6.31 15.60
C GLN A 114 -3.44 7.52 15.80
N VAL A 115 -2.38 7.38 16.61
CA VAL A 115 -1.35 8.42 16.77
C VAL A 115 -0.70 8.76 15.42
N THR A 116 -0.33 7.76 14.61
CA THR A 116 0.23 7.96 13.28
C THR A 116 -0.75 8.70 12.37
N LEU A 117 -2.01 8.27 12.29
CA LEU A 117 -3.04 8.92 11.47
C LEU A 117 -3.15 10.43 11.77
N LEU A 118 -3.16 10.78 13.06
CA LEU A 118 -3.27 12.17 13.52
C LEU A 118 -1.98 12.96 13.29
N LYS A 119 -0.83 12.42 13.70
CA LYS A 119 0.48 13.09 13.56
C LYS A 119 0.86 13.33 12.11
N LYS A 120 0.55 12.38 11.21
CA LYS A 120 0.82 12.50 9.77
C LYS A 120 -0.21 13.37 9.05
N GLY A 121 -1.24 13.85 9.76
CA GLY A 121 -2.20 14.82 9.25
C GLY A 121 -3.15 14.26 8.20
N CYS A 122 -3.39 12.94 8.17
CA CYS A 122 -4.24 12.29 7.17
C CYS A 122 -5.65 12.91 7.15
N LEU A 123 -6.17 13.25 8.34
CA LEU A 123 -7.50 13.84 8.54
C LEU A 123 -7.63 15.31 8.09
N LYS A 124 -6.52 15.96 7.68
CA LYS A 124 -6.60 17.29 7.07
C LYS A 124 -7.22 17.26 5.67
N CYS A 125 -7.22 16.09 5.04
CA CYS A 125 -7.78 15.90 3.69
C CYS A 125 -8.82 14.79 3.69
N HIS A 126 -8.51 13.62 4.25
CA HIS A 126 -9.42 12.49 4.29
C HIS A 126 -10.31 12.54 5.54
N SER A 127 -11.43 11.83 5.51
CA SER A 127 -12.22 11.54 6.70
C SER A 127 -11.91 10.15 7.25
N LEU A 128 -12.25 9.91 8.51
CA LEU A 128 -12.36 8.59 9.12
C LEU A 128 -13.73 8.55 9.81
N ARG A 129 -14.62 7.66 9.36
CA ARG A 129 -16.01 7.57 9.87
C ARG A 129 -16.77 8.90 9.79
N ARG A 130 -16.59 9.59 8.66
CA ARG A 130 -17.18 10.88 8.28
C ARG A 130 -16.67 12.08 9.09
N GLU A 131 -15.62 11.89 9.90
CA GLU A 131 -14.95 12.96 10.63
C GLU A 131 -13.60 13.27 9.99
N GLY A 132 -13.30 14.56 9.76
CA GLY A 132 -12.06 15.01 9.12
C GLY A 132 -12.31 15.79 7.84
N GLY A 133 -11.39 15.66 6.89
CA GLY A 133 -11.43 16.40 5.64
C GLY A 133 -12.42 15.82 4.61
N PRO A 134 -12.83 16.63 3.61
CA PRO A 134 -13.87 16.26 2.65
C PRO A 134 -13.37 15.43 1.45
N ILE A 135 -12.06 15.15 1.37
CA ILE A 135 -11.46 14.47 0.21
C ILE A 135 -11.66 12.96 0.37
N ARG A 136 -12.39 12.37 -0.58
CA ARG A 136 -12.57 10.91 -0.63
C ARG A 136 -11.24 10.18 -0.86
N PRO A 137 -11.11 8.92 -0.40
CA PRO A 137 -12.12 8.16 0.33
C PRO A 137 -12.22 8.56 1.80
N ASP A 138 -13.31 8.15 2.46
CA ASP A 138 -13.29 7.97 3.90
C ASP A 138 -12.42 6.75 4.22
N LEU A 139 -11.44 6.92 5.12
CA LEU A 139 -10.46 5.89 5.45
C LEU A 139 -11.04 4.71 6.26
N ALA A 140 -12.30 4.81 6.71
CA ALA A 140 -13.06 3.69 7.29
C ALA A 140 -13.96 2.98 6.25
N GLU A 141 -13.90 3.35 4.96
CA GLU A 141 -14.53 2.56 3.91
C GLU A 141 -13.85 1.20 3.79
N ARG A 142 -14.64 0.12 3.68
CA ARG A 142 -14.10 -1.22 3.43
C ARG A 142 -13.37 -1.27 2.10
N ARG A 143 -12.09 -1.62 2.15
CA ARG A 143 -11.22 -1.76 0.99
C ARG A 143 -10.36 -3.01 1.11
N ALA A 144 -10.21 -3.73 0.00
CA ALA A 144 -9.40 -4.95 -0.06
C ALA A 144 -7.90 -4.67 0.08
N ASP A 145 -7.47 -3.44 -0.16
CA ASP A 145 -6.06 -3.06 -0.10
C ASP A 145 -5.50 -2.88 1.32
N TYR A 146 -6.34 -2.90 2.36
CA TYR A 146 -5.87 -2.96 3.76
C TYR A 146 -5.46 -4.37 4.20
N GLU A 147 -5.73 -5.41 3.40
CA GLU A 147 -5.53 -6.80 3.80
C GLU A 147 -4.07 -7.27 3.68
N SER A 148 -3.25 -6.61 2.85
CA SER A 148 -1.82 -6.97 2.72
C SER A 148 -0.96 -5.79 2.29
N GLY A 149 0.34 -5.87 2.58
CA GLY A 149 1.30 -4.82 2.21
C GLY A 149 1.42 -4.68 0.70
N ALA A 150 1.35 -5.79 -0.02
CA ALA A 150 1.33 -5.80 -1.48
C ALA A 150 0.09 -5.11 -2.07
N ALA A 151 -1.11 -5.40 -1.55
CA ALA A 151 -2.34 -4.78 -2.05
C ALA A 151 -2.37 -3.28 -1.74
N TRP A 152 -1.93 -2.89 -0.54
CA TRP A 152 -1.74 -1.49 -0.17
C TRP A 152 -0.75 -0.79 -1.10
N ALA A 153 0.45 -1.35 -1.28
CA ALA A 153 1.49 -0.76 -2.11
C ALA A 153 1.11 -0.67 -3.59
N ALA A 154 0.40 -1.65 -4.14
CA ALA A 154 -0.11 -1.60 -5.52
C ALA A 154 -1.12 -0.44 -5.69
N THR A 155 -2.04 -0.27 -4.74
CA THR A 155 -2.98 0.85 -4.78
C THR A 155 -2.24 2.19 -4.64
N MET A 156 -1.29 2.25 -3.72
CA MET A 156 -0.52 3.46 -3.46
C MET A 156 0.48 3.79 -4.57
N TRP A 157 0.89 2.82 -5.38
CA TRP A 157 1.76 3.03 -6.55
C TRP A 157 1.17 4.07 -7.52
N THR A 158 -0.15 4.09 -7.68
CA THR A 158 -0.86 5.06 -8.52
C THR A 158 -1.38 6.26 -7.72
N HIS A 159 -1.76 6.05 -6.46
CA HIS A 159 -2.38 7.09 -5.64
C HIS A 159 -1.35 8.09 -5.05
N THR A 160 -0.16 7.61 -4.69
CA THR A 160 0.85 8.38 -3.97
C THR A 160 1.30 9.66 -4.71
N PRO A 161 1.63 9.63 -6.01
CA PRO A 161 2.01 10.86 -6.72
C PRO A 161 0.91 11.92 -6.69
N ARG A 162 -0.36 11.52 -6.73
CA ARG A 162 -1.52 12.42 -6.62
C ARG A 162 -1.62 13.02 -5.23
N MET A 163 -1.39 12.22 -4.18
CA MET A 163 -1.36 12.72 -2.80
C MET A 163 -0.19 13.69 -2.58
N ALA A 164 1.00 13.40 -3.12
CA ALA A 164 2.15 14.30 -3.04
C ALA A 164 1.86 15.65 -3.74
N ALA A 165 1.27 15.61 -4.94
CA ALA A 165 0.87 16.83 -5.65
C ALA A 165 -0.22 17.61 -4.89
N MET A 166 -1.18 16.92 -4.28
CA MET A 166 -2.20 17.55 -3.42
C MET A 166 -1.59 18.18 -2.16
N ALA A 167 -0.61 17.52 -1.55
CA ALA A 167 0.08 18.03 -0.36
C ALA A 167 0.77 19.37 -0.66
N VAL A 168 1.49 19.46 -1.78
CA VAL A 168 2.10 20.70 -2.26
C VAL A 168 1.04 21.79 -2.47
N ARG A 169 -0.05 21.49 -3.20
CA ARG A 169 -1.13 22.46 -3.46
C ARG A 169 -1.81 22.98 -2.19
N ARG A 170 -1.85 22.17 -1.13
CA ARG A 170 -2.48 22.52 0.15
C ARG A 170 -1.49 23.11 1.16
N GLY A 171 -0.22 23.27 0.80
CA GLY A 171 0.82 23.77 1.71
C GLY A 171 1.06 22.85 2.92
N ILE A 172 0.82 21.54 2.77
CA ILE A 172 1.04 20.56 3.83
C ILE A 172 2.23 19.66 3.49
N ALA A 173 2.95 19.23 4.52
CA ALA A 173 4.03 18.27 4.36
C ALA A 173 3.46 16.90 3.91
N TYR A 174 4.07 16.32 2.88
CA TYR A 174 3.80 14.93 2.50
C TYR A 174 4.27 14.00 3.63
N PRO A 175 3.40 13.12 4.17
CA PRO A 175 3.75 12.33 5.34
C PRO A 175 4.81 11.29 4.97
N ARG A 176 5.75 11.05 5.89
CA ARG A 176 6.78 10.03 5.77
C ARG A 176 6.63 9.00 6.87
N PHE A 177 6.82 7.73 6.54
CA PHE A 177 6.71 6.61 7.48
C PHE A 177 8.08 6.04 7.87
N ALA A 178 8.23 5.63 9.12
CA ALA A 178 9.42 4.96 9.65
C ALA A 178 9.03 3.81 10.59
N GLY A 179 9.87 2.77 10.65
CA GLY A 179 9.62 1.58 11.48
C GLY A 179 8.22 1.03 11.27
N ASP A 180 7.52 0.78 12.37
CA ASP A 180 6.21 0.11 12.37
C ASP A 180 5.04 1.05 12.05
N GLU A 181 5.29 2.34 11.76
CA GLU A 181 4.22 3.32 11.56
C GLU A 181 3.23 2.91 10.46
N MET A 182 3.72 2.31 9.37
CA MET A 182 2.87 1.84 8.27
C MET A 182 2.01 0.64 8.72
N ALA A 183 2.61 -0.35 9.37
CA ALA A 183 1.88 -1.52 9.87
C ALA A 183 0.76 -1.11 10.85
N ASN A 184 1.09 -0.22 11.78
CA ASN A 184 0.14 0.30 12.77
C ASN A 184 -1.00 1.10 12.12
N LEU A 185 -0.68 1.98 11.14
CA LEU A 185 -1.68 2.74 10.41
C LEU A 185 -2.63 1.82 9.65
N ILE A 186 -2.12 0.89 8.84
CA ILE A 186 -2.97 -0.01 8.06
C ILE A 186 -3.79 -0.95 8.96
N GLY A 187 -3.22 -1.41 10.07
CA GLY A 187 -3.95 -2.16 11.08
C GLY A 187 -5.14 -1.38 11.67
N LEU A 188 -4.94 -0.10 12.00
CA LEU A 188 -6.03 0.80 12.43
C LEU A 188 -7.10 0.91 11.34
N LEU A 189 -6.71 1.23 10.11
CA LEU A 189 -7.66 1.46 9.02
C LEU A 189 -8.49 0.19 8.72
N ARG A 190 -7.86 -0.99 8.73
CA ARG A 190 -8.54 -2.27 8.61
C ARG A 190 -9.56 -2.47 9.74
N SER A 191 -9.18 -2.20 10.99
CA SER A 191 -10.08 -2.31 12.15
C SER A 191 -11.28 -1.35 12.06
N ALA A 192 -11.02 -0.09 11.67
CA ALA A 192 -12.06 0.91 11.45
C ALA A 192 -13.02 0.51 10.33
N SER A 193 -12.51 -0.10 9.26
CA SER A 193 -13.27 -0.60 8.11
C SER A 193 -14.20 -1.76 8.45
N ALA A 194 -13.74 -2.68 9.29
CA ALA A 194 -14.53 -3.83 9.72
C ALA A 194 -15.73 -3.42 10.60
N THR A 195 -15.55 -2.35 11.37
CA THR A 195 -16.53 -1.86 12.35
C THR A 195 -17.42 -0.72 11.83
N ALA A 196 -17.14 -0.20 10.62
CA ALA A 196 -17.96 0.83 10.01
C ALA A 196 -19.38 0.27 9.68
N PRO A 197 -20.46 0.96 10.08
CA PRO A 197 -21.82 0.57 9.69
C PRO A 197 -21.89 0.44 8.17
N ARG A 198 -22.57 -0.60 7.65
CA ARG A 198 -22.82 -0.71 6.20
C ARG A 198 -23.57 0.56 5.78
N GLY A 199 -22.96 1.39 4.94
CA GLY A 199 -23.58 2.62 4.47
C GLY A 199 -24.91 2.31 3.78
N ALA A 200 -25.99 2.96 4.22
CA ALA A 200 -27.17 3.13 3.39
C ALA A 200 -26.75 3.78 2.07
N ALA A 201 -27.30 3.30 0.96
CA ALA A 201 -27.04 3.82 -0.37
C ALA A 201 -27.26 5.35 -0.41
N PRO A 202 -26.46 6.11 -1.18
CA PRO A 202 -26.76 7.52 -1.38
C PRO A 202 -28.15 7.65 -2.00
N GLY A 203 -29.02 8.40 -1.32
CA GLY A 203 -30.29 8.83 -1.88
C GLY A 203 -30.07 9.54 -3.21
N ARG A 204 -30.92 9.20 -4.18
CA ARG A 204 -30.93 9.71 -5.55
C ARG A 204 -31.00 11.23 -5.61
#